data_AF-A0A8J6AAX0-F1
#
_entry.id   AF-A0A8J6AAX0-F1
#
_cell.length_a   1.000
_cell.length_b   1.000
_cell.length_c   1.000
_cell.angle_alpha   90.00
_cell.angle_beta   90.00
_cell.angle_gamma   90.00
#
_symmetry.space_group_name_H-M   'P 1'
#
loop_
_entity.id
_entity.type
_entity.pdbx_description
1 polymer ?
#
loop_
_entity_poly.entity_id
_entity_poly.type
_entity_poly.pdbx_seq_one_letter_code
_entity_poly.pdbx_strand_id
1 'polypeptide(L)'
;NKGSLQFEDKWDFMRPIVLKLLRQESVTKQQWFDLFSDVHAVCLWDDKGPAKIHQALKEDILEFIKQAQARVLSHQDDTALLKAYIVEWRKFFTQCDILPKPFCQLEITLMGKQGSSKKSNVEDSIVRKLMLDTWNESIFSNIKNRLQDSAMKLVHAERLGEAFDSQLVIGVRESYVNLCSNPEDKLQIYRDNFEKAYLDSTERFYRTQAPSYLQQNGVQNYMKYADAKLKEEEKRALRYLETRRECNSVEA
;
A
#
# COMPACT_ATOMS: atom_id res chain seq x y z
N ASN A 1 -9.98 4.22 46.70
CA ASN A 1 -10.95 3.91 45.63
C ASN A 1 -10.85 4.92 44.50
N LYS A 2 -9.82 4.83 43.65
CA LYS A 2 -9.86 5.47 42.33
C LYS A 2 -10.65 4.49 41.44
N GLY A 3 -11.76 4.93 40.85
CA GLY A 3 -12.55 4.09 39.95
C GLY A 3 -11.63 3.52 38.88
N SER A 4 -11.60 2.20 38.75
CA SER A 4 -10.75 1.52 37.78
C SER A 4 -11.32 1.80 36.40
N LEU A 5 -10.76 2.78 35.68
CA LEU A 5 -11.12 3.07 34.30
C LEU A 5 -10.91 1.80 33.48
N GLN A 6 -11.96 1.30 32.83
CA GLN A 6 -11.91 0.10 32.00
C GLN A 6 -11.97 0.46 30.51
N PHE A 7 -11.59 -0.50 29.67
CA PHE A 7 -11.78 -0.42 28.21
C PHE A 7 -13.21 -0.05 27.83
N GLU A 8 -14.20 -0.69 28.46
CA GLU A 8 -15.63 -0.52 28.17
C GLU A 8 -16.11 0.92 28.42
N ASP A 9 -15.48 1.66 29.34
CA ASP A 9 -15.85 3.03 29.66
C ASP A 9 -15.37 4.04 28.59
N LYS A 10 -14.37 3.66 27.78
CA LYS A 10 -13.68 4.55 26.85
C LYS A 10 -13.85 4.18 25.39
N TRP A 11 -14.00 2.89 25.09
CA TRP A 11 -14.03 2.42 23.70
C TRP A 11 -15.18 3.02 22.88
N ASP A 12 -16.36 3.20 23.47
CA ASP A 12 -17.51 3.80 22.80
C ASP A 12 -17.25 5.25 22.34
N PHE A 13 -16.34 5.96 23.00
CA PHE A 13 -15.91 7.31 22.61
C PHE A 13 -14.73 7.31 21.64
N MET A 14 -13.82 6.33 21.76
CA MET A 14 -12.65 6.19 20.90
C MET A 14 -13.02 5.63 19.51
N ARG A 15 -13.89 4.62 19.46
CA ARG A 15 -14.26 3.89 18.24
C ARG A 15 -14.76 4.78 17.10
N PRO A 16 -15.64 5.78 17.32
CA PRO A 16 -16.05 6.70 16.25
C PRO A 16 -14.88 7.46 15.62
N ILE A 17 -13.85 7.80 16.40
CA ILE A 17 -12.65 8.49 15.89
C ILE A 17 -11.82 7.52 15.05
N VAL A 18 -11.66 6.27 15.49
CA VAL A 18 -10.98 5.21 14.73
C VAL A 18 -11.65 5.00 13.37
N LEU A 19 -12.99 4.90 13.33
CA LEU A 19 -13.74 4.75 12.09
C LEU A 19 -13.58 5.95 11.16
N LYS A 20 -13.57 7.18 11.71
CA LYS A 20 -13.29 8.40 10.94
C LYS A 20 -11.90 8.37 10.31
N LEU A 21 -10.88 7.98 11.09
CA LEU A 21 -9.51 7.86 10.59
C LEU A 21 -9.45 6.83 9.45
N LEU A 22 -9.99 5.61 9.64
CA LEU A 22 -10.04 4.58 8.60
C LEU A 22 -10.69 5.08 7.30
N ARG A 23 -11.77 5.85 7.42
CA ARG A 23 -12.53 6.39 6.28
C ARG A 23 -11.96 7.69 5.70
N GLN A 24 -10.86 8.20 6.26
CA GLN A 24 -10.29 9.50 5.91
C GLN A 24 -11.29 10.67 6.09
N GLU A 25 -12.16 10.57 7.10
CA GLU A 25 -13.06 11.64 7.51
C GLU A 25 -12.34 12.65 8.41
N SER A 26 -12.85 13.89 8.47
CA SER A 26 -12.22 14.94 9.28
C SER A 26 -12.29 14.64 10.78
N VAL A 27 -11.14 14.65 11.44
CA VAL A 27 -10.99 14.56 12.90
C VAL A 27 -10.46 15.88 13.43
N THR A 28 -11.09 16.43 14.46
CA THR A 28 -10.60 17.67 15.08
C THR A 28 -9.30 17.44 15.85
N LYS A 29 -8.48 18.47 16.01
CA LYS A 29 -7.25 18.37 16.81
C LYS A 29 -7.52 17.89 18.23
N GLN A 30 -8.63 18.33 18.84
CA GLN A 30 -9.01 17.91 20.19
C GLN A 30 -9.31 16.40 20.23
N GLN A 31 -10.18 15.91 19.34
CA GLN A 31 -10.47 14.47 19.23
C GLN A 31 -9.19 13.64 18.99
N TRP A 32 -8.28 14.16 18.17
CA TRP A 32 -6.99 13.52 17.95
C TRP A 32 -6.18 13.40 19.25
N PHE A 33 -6.04 14.48 20.03
CA PHE A 33 -5.31 14.44 21.32
C PHE A 33 -6.02 13.60 22.39
N ASP A 34 -7.35 13.65 22.43
CA ASP A 34 -8.17 12.85 23.35
C ASP A 34 -7.95 11.36 23.07
N LEU A 35 -7.88 10.95 21.81
CA LEU A 35 -7.60 9.56 21.45
C LEU A 35 -6.26 9.07 21.98
N PHE A 36 -5.17 9.86 21.91
CA PHE A 36 -3.88 9.47 22.52
C PHE A 36 -4.01 9.29 24.03
N SER A 37 -4.72 10.22 24.67
CA SER A 37 -4.87 10.25 26.13
C SER A 37 -5.71 9.06 26.62
N ASP A 38 -6.79 8.73 25.90
CA ASP A 38 -7.67 7.61 26.22
C ASP A 38 -6.99 6.26 25.93
N VAL A 39 -6.27 6.10 24.81
CA VAL A 39 -5.46 4.89 24.55
C VAL A 39 -4.46 4.67 25.68
N HIS A 40 -3.74 5.72 26.08
CA HIS A 40 -2.76 5.63 27.16
C HIS A 40 -3.44 5.27 28.50
N ALA A 41 -4.57 5.89 28.83
CA ALA A 41 -5.31 5.60 30.04
C ALA A 41 -5.77 4.13 30.10
N VAL A 42 -6.39 3.62 29.03
CA VAL A 42 -6.84 2.22 28.98
C VAL A 42 -5.65 1.26 29.07
N CYS A 43 -4.54 1.55 28.39
CA CYS A 43 -3.34 0.70 28.46
C CYS A 43 -2.68 0.67 29.84
N LEU A 44 -2.87 1.72 30.66
CA LEU A 44 -2.26 1.83 31.99
C LEU A 44 -3.17 1.29 33.11
N TRP A 45 -4.48 1.47 32.99
CA TRP A 45 -5.44 1.23 34.08
C TRP A 45 -6.28 -0.05 33.93
N ASP A 46 -6.35 -0.65 32.73
CA ASP A 46 -7.02 -1.94 32.50
C ASP A 46 -5.98 -3.01 32.12
N ASP A 47 -5.79 -4.00 32.99
CA ASP A 47 -4.85 -5.11 32.76
C ASP A 47 -5.12 -5.86 31.45
N LYS A 48 -6.39 -5.94 31.02
CA LYS A 48 -6.81 -6.56 29.75
C LYS A 48 -7.03 -5.52 28.65
N GLY A 49 -6.90 -4.24 28.96
CA GLY A 49 -7.13 -3.10 28.06
C GLY A 49 -6.35 -3.20 26.75
N PRO A 50 -5.01 -3.39 26.77
CA PRO A 50 -4.21 -3.54 25.55
C PRO A 50 -4.72 -4.65 24.62
N ALA A 51 -4.99 -5.84 25.15
CA ALA A 51 -5.49 -6.96 24.35
C ALA A 51 -6.88 -6.68 23.77
N LYS A 52 -7.78 -6.06 24.55
CA LYS A 52 -9.11 -5.65 24.08
C LYS A 52 -9.05 -4.60 22.98
N ILE A 53 -8.20 -3.55 23.12
CA ILE A 53 -8.00 -2.53 22.08
C ILE A 53 -7.49 -3.18 20.80
N HIS A 54 -6.48 -4.06 20.90
CA HIS A 54 -5.93 -4.73 19.73
C HIS A 54 -6.97 -5.59 19.01
N GLN A 55 -7.78 -6.34 19.75
CA GLN A 55 -8.86 -7.14 19.18
C GLN A 55 -9.95 -6.27 18.53
N ALA A 56 -10.37 -5.19 19.20
CA ALA A 56 -11.39 -4.30 18.67
C ALA A 56 -10.91 -3.56 17.41
N LEU A 57 -9.64 -3.12 17.37
CA LEU A 57 -9.00 -2.59 16.16
C LEU A 57 -9.03 -3.59 15.02
N LYS A 58 -8.69 -4.86 15.29
CA LYS A 58 -8.73 -5.92 14.27
C LYS A 58 -10.12 -6.09 13.68
N GLU A 59 -11.16 -6.07 14.50
CA GLU A 59 -12.56 -6.19 14.07
C GLU A 59 -12.99 -4.99 13.22
N ASP A 60 -12.75 -3.76 13.69
CA ASP A 60 -13.15 -2.54 12.97
C ASP A 60 -12.37 -2.35 11.65
N ILE A 61 -11.07 -2.70 11.63
CA ILE A 61 -10.24 -2.71 10.42
C ILE A 61 -10.80 -3.73 9.41
N LEU A 62 -11.11 -4.94 9.85
CA LEU A 62 -11.67 -6.00 9.01
C LEU A 62 -13.02 -5.56 8.42
N GLU A 63 -13.90 -4.96 9.23
CA GLU A 63 -15.20 -4.49 8.77
C GLU A 63 -15.05 -3.39 7.71
N PHE A 64 -14.18 -2.40 7.95
CA PHE A 64 -13.88 -1.36 6.97
C PHE A 64 -13.34 -1.94 5.66
N ILE A 65 -12.40 -2.88 5.74
CA ILE A 65 -11.79 -3.51 4.56
C ILE A 65 -12.82 -4.34 3.79
N LYS A 66 -13.74 -5.04 4.45
CA LYS A 66 -14.85 -5.74 3.77
C LYS A 66 -15.76 -4.77 3.01
N GLN A 67 -16.01 -3.58 3.54
CA GLN A 67 -16.76 -2.55 2.82
C GLN A 67 -16.00 -2.05 1.58
N ALA A 68 -14.68 -1.83 1.70
CA ALA A 68 -13.83 -1.47 0.56
C ALA A 68 -13.77 -2.59 -0.48
N GLN A 69 -13.65 -3.84 -0.04
CA GLN A 69 -13.69 -5.04 -0.87
C GLN A 69 -14.98 -5.09 -1.70
N ALA A 70 -16.14 -4.89 -1.08
CA ALA A 70 -17.42 -4.87 -1.78
C ALA A 70 -17.50 -3.77 -2.84
N ARG A 71 -16.98 -2.56 -2.55
CA ARG A 71 -16.92 -1.46 -3.53
C ARG A 71 -16.03 -1.80 -4.71
N VAL A 72 -14.85 -2.36 -4.46
CA VAL A 72 -13.89 -2.75 -5.51
C VAL A 72 -14.46 -3.89 -6.36
N LEU A 73 -14.86 -5.00 -5.75
CA LEU A 73 -15.34 -6.21 -6.43
C LEU A 73 -16.72 -6.07 -7.09
N SER A 74 -17.43 -4.97 -6.86
CA SER A 74 -18.67 -4.67 -7.60
C SER A 74 -18.44 -4.43 -9.10
N HIS A 75 -17.20 -4.15 -9.51
CA HIS A 75 -16.83 -3.90 -10.91
C HIS A 75 -16.41 -5.20 -11.60
N GLN A 76 -17.12 -5.58 -12.66
CA GLN A 76 -16.78 -6.74 -13.48
C GLN A 76 -15.63 -6.44 -14.46
N ASP A 77 -15.61 -5.23 -15.04
CA ASP A 77 -14.58 -4.76 -15.97
C ASP A 77 -13.24 -4.52 -15.26
N ASP A 78 -12.15 -4.99 -15.86
CA ASP A 78 -10.79 -4.91 -15.32
C ASP A 78 -10.30 -3.45 -15.18
N THR A 79 -10.68 -2.57 -16.12
CA THR A 79 -10.25 -1.17 -16.10
C THR A 79 -10.95 -0.41 -14.97
N ALA A 80 -12.26 -0.62 -14.83
CA ALA A 80 -13.06 -0.05 -13.74
C ALA A 80 -12.63 -0.61 -12.38
N LEU A 81 -12.34 -1.92 -12.30
CA LEU A 81 -11.78 -2.57 -11.11
C LEU A 81 -10.48 -1.91 -10.67
N LEU A 82 -9.53 -1.72 -11.60
CA LEU A 82 -8.25 -1.07 -11.30
C LEU A 82 -8.46 0.35 -10.78
N LYS A 83 -9.29 1.16 -11.45
CA LYS A 83 -9.58 2.53 -11.00
C LYS A 83 -10.21 2.54 -9.60
N ALA A 84 -11.18 1.68 -9.34
CA ALA A 84 -11.83 1.57 -8.04
C ALA A 84 -10.85 1.13 -6.95
N TYR A 85 -9.99 0.15 -7.25
CA TYR A 85 -8.94 -0.31 -6.33
C TYR A 85 -7.99 0.82 -5.96
N ILE A 86 -7.50 1.60 -6.93
CA ILE A 86 -6.51 2.66 -6.70
C ILE A 86 -7.10 3.79 -5.85
N VAL A 87 -8.38 4.11 -6.02
CA VAL A 87 -9.07 5.09 -5.16
C VAL A 87 -9.12 4.62 -3.71
N GLU A 88 -9.51 3.37 -3.46
CA GLU A 88 -9.57 2.83 -2.10
C GLU A 88 -8.16 2.63 -1.50
N TRP A 89 -7.20 2.14 -2.28
CA TRP A 89 -5.80 1.95 -1.89
C TRP A 89 -5.16 3.26 -1.44
N ARG A 90 -5.30 4.35 -2.21
CA ARG A 90 -4.67 5.63 -1.86
C ARG A 90 -5.18 6.19 -0.52
N LYS A 91 -6.49 6.07 -0.28
CA LYS A 91 -7.09 6.46 1.01
C LYS A 91 -6.51 5.60 2.12
N PHE A 92 -6.63 4.28 1.98
CA PHE A 92 -6.21 3.31 2.98
C PHE A 92 -4.71 3.40 3.30
N PHE A 93 -3.86 3.42 2.28
CA PHE A 93 -2.40 3.47 2.44
C PHE A 93 -1.94 4.75 3.15
N THR A 94 -2.59 5.90 2.87
CA THR A 94 -2.35 7.13 3.64
C THR A 94 -2.73 6.94 5.12
N GLN A 95 -3.83 6.25 5.41
CA GLN A 95 -4.25 5.98 6.79
C GLN A 95 -3.35 4.98 7.51
N CYS A 96 -2.64 4.09 6.79
CA CYS A 96 -1.63 3.21 7.39
C CYS A 96 -0.48 3.99 8.05
N ASP A 97 -0.25 5.26 7.69
CA ASP A 97 0.77 6.10 8.32
C ASP A 97 0.20 7.02 9.42
N ILE A 98 -1.13 7.16 9.47
CA ILE A 98 -1.85 8.04 10.40
C ILE A 98 -2.44 7.24 11.57
N LEU A 99 -3.27 6.25 11.29
CA LEU A 99 -4.02 5.49 12.30
C LEU A 99 -3.13 4.84 13.36
N PRO A 100 -1.91 4.34 13.07
CA PRO A 100 -1.07 3.76 14.12
C PRO A 100 -0.59 4.75 15.18
N LYS A 101 -0.51 6.05 14.89
CA LYS A 101 0.16 7.03 15.77
C LYS A 101 -0.43 7.11 17.18
N PRO A 102 -1.76 7.19 17.37
CA PRO A 102 -2.38 7.18 18.71
C PRO A 102 -2.18 5.87 19.47
N PHE A 103 -1.85 4.78 18.78
CA PHE A 103 -1.68 3.44 19.35
C PHE A 103 -0.22 3.09 19.65
N CYS A 104 0.72 4.03 19.59
CA CYS A 104 2.11 3.74 19.95
C CYS A 104 2.26 3.19 21.39
N GLN A 105 1.44 3.66 22.33
CA GLN A 105 1.43 3.16 23.71
C GLN A 105 0.96 1.70 23.80
N LEU A 106 0.00 1.30 22.95
CA LEU A 106 -0.45 -0.08 22.85
C LEU A 106 0.71 -1.00 22.45
N GLU A 107 1.53 -0.58 21.49
CA GLU A 107 2.67 -1.36 21.01
C GLU A 107 3.73 -1.57 22.09
N ILE A 108 4.07 -0.50 22.82
CA ILE A 108 5.00 -0.58 23.95
C ILE A 108 4.51 -1.60 24.99
N THR A 109 3.21 -1.58 25.30
CA THR A 109 2.64 -2.49 26.29
C THR A 109 2.60 -3.94 25.80
N LEU A 110 2.27 -4.18 24.52
CA LEU A 110 2.22 -5.52 23.92
C LEU A 110 3.61 -6.14 23.71
N MET A 111 4.64 -5.34 23.40
CA MET A 111 6.01 -5.81 23.18
C MET A 111 6.79 -6.05 24.49
N GLY A 112 6.30 -5.54 25.61
CA GLY A 112 6.94 -5.68 26.91
C GLY A 112 8.22 -4.86 27.09
N LYS A 113 8.74 -4.81 28.32
CA LYS A 113 9.89 -3.96 28.74
C LYS A 113 11.23 -4.25 28.04
N GLN A 114 11.33 -5.27 27.18
CA GLN A 114 12.57 -5.55 26.43
C GLN A 114 12.70 -4.76 25.10
N GLY A 115 11.63 -4.09 24.64
CA GLY A 115 11.64 -3.30 23.39
C GLY A 115 12.00 -1.82 23.53
N SER A 116 12.26 -1.32 24.74
CA SER A 116 12.24 0.13 25.06
C SER A 116 13.45 0.95 24.58
N SER A 117 14.40 0.36 23.84
CA SER A 117 15.62 1.06 23.39
C SER A 117 15.64 1.42 21.91
N LYS A 118 14.68 0.98 21.11
CA LYS A 118 14.56 1.40 19.70
C LYS A 118 13.42 2.41 19.58
N LYS A 119 13.70 3.58 18.98
CA LYS A 119 12.64 4.45 18.45
C LYS A 119 11.77 3.58 17.55
N SER A 120 10.52 3.31 17.94
CA SER A 120 9.60 2.52 17.14
C SER A 120 9.33 3.27 15.83
N ASN A 121 9.88 2.78 14.73
CA ASN A 121 9.55 3.29 13.41
C ASN A 121 8.08 2.94 13.13
N VAL A 122 7.30 3.86 12.56
CA VAL A 122 5.88 3.60 12.21
C VAL A 122 5.78 2.43 11.23
N GLU A 123 6.83 2.16 10.45
CA GLU A 123 6.88 1.01 9.53
C GLU A 123 6.87 -0.35 10.23
N ASP A 124 7.34 -0.43 11.48
CA ASP A 124 7.37 -1.66 12.30
C ASP A 124 6.15 -1.77 13.24
N SER A 125 5.20 -0.84 13.11
CA SER A 125 3.99 -0.79 13.92
C SER A 125 3.15 -2.07 13.78
N ILE A 126 2.71 -2.61 14.92
CA ILE A 126 1.78 -3.75 14.99
C ILE A 126 0.46 -3.39 14.32
N VAL A 127 -0.04 -2.17 14.56
CA VAL A 127 -1.29 -1.68 13.95
C VAL A 127 -1.13 -1.52 12.45
N ARG A 128 -0.03 -0.93 11.98
CA ARG A 128 0.25 -0.79 10.53
C ARG A 128 0.33 -2.15 9.84
N LYS A 129 1.04 -3.09 10.46
CA LYS A 129 1.17 -4.47 9.95
C LYS A 129 -0.20 -5.15 9.88
N LEU A 130 -1.01 -5.07 10.94
CA LEU A 130 -2.37 -5.59 10.96
C LEU A 130 -3.23 -5.02 9.83
N MET A 131 -3.18 -3.71 9.59
CA MET A 131 -3.89 -3.07 8.49
C MET A 131 -3.48 -3.67 7.14
N LEU A 132 -2.18 -3.67 6.84
CA LEU A 132 -1.65 -4.15 5.56
C LEU A 132 -1.91 -5.64 5.33
N ASP A 133 -1.70 -6.49 6.34
CA ASP A 133 -1.97 -7.93 6.27
C ASP A 133 -3.47 -8.19 5.99
N THR A 134 -4.37 -7.50 6.70
CA THR A 134 -5.83 -7.65 6.50
C THR A 134 -6.26 -7.20 5.11
N TRP A 135 -5.65 -6.12 4.58
CA TRP A 135 -5.92 -5.64 3.22
C TRP A 135 -5.45 -6.64 2.16
N ASN A 136 -4.26 -7.22 2.38
CA ASN A 136 -3.71 -8.23 1.49
C ASN A 136 -4.62 -9.46 1.40
N GLU A 137 -4.98 -10.03 2.55
CA GLU A 137 -5.83 -11.22 2.64
C GLU A 137 -7.22 -10.99 2.05
N SER A 138 -7.82 -9.83 2.30
CA SER A 138 -9.21 -9.56 1.88
C SER A 138 -9.33 -9.13 0.42
N ILE A 139 -8.45 -8.26 -0.06
CA ILE A 139 -8.59 -7.61 -1.36
C ILE A 139 -7.47 -8.05 -2.30
N PHE A 140 -6.23 -7.66 -2.00
CA PHE A 140 -5.15 -7.67 -2.99
C PHE A 140 -4.80 -9.08 -3.46
N SER A 141 -4.68 -10.06 -2.56
CA SER A 141 -4.33 -11.45 -2.90
C SER A 141 -5.23 -12.08 -3.96
N ASN A 142 -6.52 -11.70 -3.98
CA ASN A 142 -7.54 -12.23 -4.88
C ASN A 142 -7.53 -11.58 -6.28
N ILE A 143 -7.10 -10.32 -6.39
CA ILE A 143 -7.19 -9.54 -7.64
C ILE A 143 -5.84 -9.08 -8.19
N LYS A 144 -4.72 -9.35 -7.49
CA LYS A 144 -3.36 -8.87 -7.85
C LYS A 144 -2.99 -9.13 -9.32
N ASN A 145 -3.28 -10.32 -9.85
CA ASN A 145 -2.95 -10.66 -11.24
C ASN A 145 -3.75 -9.82 -12.24
N ARG A 146 -5.05 -9.62 -12.01
CA ARG A 146 -5.90 -8.76 -12.85
C ARG A 146 -5.43 -7.31 -12.83
N LEU A 147 -5.04 -6.81 -11.64
CA LEU A 147 -4.49 -5.47 -11.48
C LEU A 147 -3.15 -5.32 -12.22
N GLN A 148 -2.26 -6.31 -12.10
CA GLN A 148 -0.98 -6.33 -12.79
C GLN A 148 -1.15 -6.33 -14.31
N ASP A 149 -1.97 -7.22 -14.85
CA ASP A 149 -2.20 -7.30 -16.30
C ASP A 149 -2.81 -6.00 -16.84
N SER A 150 -3.72 -5.39 -16.09
CA SER A 150 -4.32 -4.10 -16.43
C SER A 150 -3.28 -2.96 -16.40
N ALA A 151 -2.40 -2.95 -15.39
CA ALA A 151 -1.31 -1.99 -15.31
C ALA A 151 -0.31 -2.14 -16.47
N MET A 152 0.05 -3.38 -16.85
CA MET A 152 0.94 -3.63 -17.98
C MET A 152 0.33 -3.20 -19.32
N LYS A 153 -0.99 -3.37 -19.50
CA LYS A 153 -1.71 -2.84 -20.68
C LYS A 153 -1.63 -1.32 -20.75
N LEU A 154 -1.75 -0.60 -19.63
CA LEU A 154 -1.62 0.86 -19.58
C LEU A 154 -0.20 1.30 -19.94
N VAL A 155 0.83 0.64 -19.39
CA VAL A 155 2.24 0.91 -19.75
C VAL A 155 2.49 0.69 -21.24
N HIS A 156 1.94 -0.39 -21.81
CA HIS A 156 2.02 -0.66 -23.24
C HIS A 156 1.35 0.44 -24.07
N ALA A 157 0.15 0.88 -23.69
CA ALA A 157 -0.56 1.97 -24.38
C ALA A 157 0.24 3.29 -24.33
N GLU A 158 0.87 3.62 -23.20
CA GLU A 158 1.73 4.80 -23.09
C GLU A 158 2.96 4.74 -24.00
N ARG A 159 3.54 3.55 -24.23
CA ARG A 159 4.62 3.38 -25.24
C ARG A 159 4.16 3.67 -26.66
N LEU A 160 2.87 3.50 -26.94
CA LEU A 160 2.23 3.84 -28.22
C LEU A 160 1.77 5.31 -28.27
N GLY A 161 1.99 6.09 -27.21
CA GLY A 161 1.66 7.51 -27.13
C GLY A 161 0.35 7.83 -26.43
N GLU A 162 -0.35 6.84 -25.86
CA GLU A 162 -1.59 7.07 -25.11
C GLU A 162 -1.31 7.49 -23.67
N ALA A 163 -1.65 8.74 -23.33
CA ALA A 163 -1.51 9.23 -21.97
C ALA A 163 -2.61 8.65 -21.06
N PHE A 164 -2.22 8.25 -19.83
CA PHE A 164 -3.15 7.80 -18.80
C PHE A 164 -2.74 8.32 -17.41
N ASP A 165 -3.61 8.14 -16.41
CA ASP A 165 -3.26 8.47 -15.02
C ASP A 165 -2.25 7.47 -14.46
N SER A 166 -1.01 7.89 -14.39
CA SER A 166 0.13 7.14 -13.86
C SER A 166 -0.04 6.62 -12.44
N GLN A 167 -0.94 7.21 -11.64
CA GLN A 167 -1.30 6.67 -10.32
C GLN A 167 -1.87 5.25 -10.41
N LEU A 168 -2.44 4.86 -11.54
CA LEU A 168 -2.96 3.50 -11.74
C LEU A 168 -1.87 2.44 -11.71
N VAL A 169 -0.71 2.71 -12.32
CA VAL A 169 0.44 1.79 -12.30
C VAL A 169 1.20 1.92 -10.98
N ILE A 170 1.40 3.15 -10.50
CA ILE A 170 2.09 3.45 -9.24
C ILE A 170 1.41 2.77 -8.05
N GLY A 171 0.09 2.84 -7.94
CA GLY A 171 -0.63 2.23 -6.81
C GLY A 171 -0.59 0.70 -6.84
N VAL A 172 -0.53 0.08 -8.02
CA VAL A 172 -0.29 -1.38 -8.14
C VAL A 172 1.12 -1.71 -7.67
N ARG A 173 2.15 -0.99 -8.14
CA ARG A 173 3.52 -1.15 -7.66
C ARG A 173 3.61 -1.02 -6.14
N GLU A 174 3.05 0.05 -5.57
CA GLU A 174 3.03 0.28 -4.12
C GLU A 174 2.36 -0.86 -3.35
N SER A 175 1.30 -1.44 -3.91
CA SER A 175 0.64 -2.62 -3.31
C SER A 175 1.60 -3.82 -3.27
N TYR A 176 2.27 -4.14 -4.37
CA TYR A 176 3.27 -5.21 -4.41
C TYR A 176 4.44 -4.99 -3.45
N VAL A 177 4.88 -3.74 -3.27
CA VAL A 177 5.99 -3.41 -2.37
C VAL A 177 5.58 -3.46 -0.89
N ASN A 178 4.37 -3.00 -0.54
CA ASN A 178 3.99 -2.82 0.86
C ASN A 178 3.17 -3.99 1.44
N LEU A 179 2.60 -4.87 0.60
CA LEU A 179 1.76 -5.99 1.03
C LEU A 179 2.50 -7.33 1.05
N CYS A 180 3.83 -7.31 0.97
CA CYS A 180 4.63 -8.52 1.12
C CYS A 180 4.67 -8.94 2.60
N SER A 181 4.19 -10.15 2.88
CA SER A 181 4.22 -10.72 4.24
C SER A 181 5.55 -11.43 4.56
N ASN A 182 6.52 -11.46 3.65
CA ASN A 182 7.82 -12.10 3.89
C ASN A 182 8.68 -11.22 4.84
N PRO A 183 9.04 -11.70 6.04
CA PRO A 183 9.84 -10.92 7.00
C PRO A 183 11.30 -10.69 6.57
N GLU A 184 11.85 -11.60 5.76
CA GLU A 184 13.26 -11.58 5.35
C GLU A 184 13.45 -10.75 4.08
N ASP A 185 12.43 -10.69 3.22
CA ASP A 185 12.50 -10.02 1.92
C ASP A 185 11.16 -9.37 1.55
N LYS A 186 11.02 -8.10 1.93
CA LYS A 186 9.80 -7.30 1.69
C LYS A 186 9.53 -7.04 0.21
N LEU A 187 10.51 -7.27 -0.68
CA LEU A 187 10.39 -7.01 -2.12
C LEU A 187 10.18 -8.29 -2.93
N GLN A 188 10.11 -9.47 -2.29
CA GLN A 188 9.99 -10.76 -2.98
C GLN A 188 8.83 -10.77 -3.99
N ILE A 189 7.60 -10.49 -3.53
CA ILE A 189 6.42 -10.55 -4.41
C ILE A 189 6.45 -9.46 -5.49
N TYR A 190 7.11 -8.33 -5.22
CA TYR A 190 7.29 -7.28 -6.20
C TYR A 190 8.22 -7.73 -7.32
N ARG A 191 9.38 -8.31 -6.99
CA ARG A 191 10.35 -8.79 -7.99
C ARG A 191 9.81 -9.96 -8.80
N ASP A 192 9.24 -10.96 -8.12
CA ASP A 192 8.77 -12.19 -8.75
C ASP A 192 7.55 -11.99 -9.66
N ASN A 193 6.83 -10.86 -9.51
CA ASN A 193 5.59 -10.59 -10.24
C ASN A 193 5.64 -9.27 -11.01
N PHE A 194 5.58 -8.12 -10.32
CA PHE A 194 5.40 -6.82 -10.98
C PHE A 194 6.65 -6.41 -11.78
N GLU A 195 7.83 -6.48 -11.18
CA GLU A 195 9.11 -6.16 -11.86
C GLU A 195 9.30 -7.09 -13.06
N LYS A 196 9.18 -8.41 -12.84
CA LYS A 196 9.28 -9.39 -13.91
C LYS A 196 8.28 -9.12 -15.05
N ALA A 197 7.01 -8.86 -14.74
CA ALA A 197 6.00 -8.54 -15.75
C ALA A 197 6.33 -7.25 -16.51
N TYR A 198 6.87 -6.25 -15.82
CA TYR A 198 7.32 -5.01 -16.44
C TYR A 198 8.47 -5.27 -17.41
N LEU A 199 9.51 -5.99 -16.98
CA LEU A 199 10.67 -6.36 -17.81
C LEU A 199 10.26 -7.21 -19.01
N ASP A 200 9.48 -8.27 -18.80
CA ASP A 200 8.99 -9.15 -19.86
C ASP A 200 8.15 -8.36 -20.90
N SER A 201 7.30 -7.42 -20.45
CA SER A 201 6.52 -6.57 -21.35
C SER A 201 7.40 -5.63 -22.18
N THR A 202 8.48 -5.12 -21.57
CA THR A 202 9.44 -4.19 -22.18
C THR A 202 10.26 -4.91 -23.25
N GLU A 203 10.82 -6.07 -22.89
CA GLU A 203 11.57 -6.91 -23.80
C GLU A 203 10.70 -7.32 -24.99
N ARG A 204 9.48 -7.82 -24.74
CA ARG A 204 8.55 -8.24 -25.80
C ARG A 204 8.22 -7.09 -26.75
N PHE A 205 7.97 -5.89 -26.21
CA PHE A 205 7.65 -4.71 -27.01
C PHE A 205 8.80 -4.36 -27.98
N TYR A 206 10.01 -4.21 -27.47
CA TYR A 206 11.14 -3.80 -28.31
C TYR A 206 11.69 -4.93 -29.19
N ARG A 207 11.54 -6.19 -28.79
CA ARG A 207 11.89 -7.35 -29.64
C ARG A 207 11.10 -7.36 -30.94
N THR A 208 9.87 -6.86 -30.94
CA THR A 208 9.04 -6.72 -32.16
C THR A 208 9.22 -5.37 -32.83
N GLN A 209 9.23 -4.27 -32.07
CA GLN A 209 9.24 -2.91 -32.63
C GLN A 209 10.60 -2.51 -33.23
N ALA A 210 11.71 -2.87 -32.58
CA ALA A 210 13.04 -2.41 -32.99
C ALA A 210 13.48 -2.96 -34.37
N PRO A 211 13.32 -4.27 -34.69
CA PRO A 211 13.68 -4.78 -36.01
C PRO A 211 12.84 -4.17 -37.14
N SER A 212 11.54 -3.95 -36.90
CA SER A 212 10.63 -3.33 -37.86
C SER A 212 11.07 -1.90 -38.23
N TYR A 213 11.39 -1.09 -37.22
CA TYR A 213 11.90 0.27 -37.42
C TYR A 213 13.26 0.28 -38.14
N LEU A 214 14.16 -0.64 -37.77
CA LEU A 214 15.47 -0.74 -38.43
C LEU A 214 15.34 -1.06 -39.93
N GLN A 215 14.46 -1.99 -40.30
CA GLN A 215 14.23 -2.36 -41.70
C GLN A 215 13.61 -1.22 -42.51
N GLN A 216 12.70 -0.44 -41.92
CA GLN A 216 11.99 0.64 -42.61
C GLN A 216 12.82 1.93 -42.73
N ASN A 217 13.66 2.23 -41.75
CA ASN A 217 14.30 3.55 -41.63
C ASN A 217 15.83 3.51 -41.79
N GLY A 218 16.45 2.33 -41.81
CA GLY A 218 17.89 2.14 -41.92
C GLY A 218 18.66 2.41 -40.63
N VAL A 219 19.94 2.01 -40.63
CA VAL A 219 20.80 1.96 -39.41
C VAL A 219 20.98 3.34 -38.77
N GLN A 220 21.25 4.39 -39.54
CA GLN A 220 21.53 5.71 -38.98
C GLN A 220 20.33 6.29 -38.21
N ASN A 221 19.11 6.13 -38.75
CA ASN A 221 17.89 6.57 -38.09
C ASN A 221 17.55 5.68 -36.90
N TYR A 222 17.83 4.38 -36.99
CA TYR A 222 17.67 3.45 -35.87
C TYR A 222 18.54 3.85 -34.67
N MET A 223 19.80 4.25 -34.85
CA MET A 223 20.66 4.67 -33.74
C MET A 223 20.08 5.87 -32.98
N LYS A 224 19.49 6.84 -33.69
CA LYS A 224 18.81 7.99 -33.07
C LYS A 224 17.52 7.57 -32.36
N TYR A 225 16.74 6.68 -32.98
CA TYR A 225 15.53 6.12 -32.39
C TYR A 225 15.83 5.35 -31.10
N ALA A 226 16.86 4.50 -31.11
CA ALA A 226 17.27 3.70 -29.96
C ALA A 226 17.71 4.58 -28.80
N ASP A 227 18.55 5.60 -29.04
CA ASP A 227 18.96 6.55 -27.99
C ASP A 227 17.76 7.30 -27.37
N ALA A 228 16.82 7.77 -28.20
CA ALA A 228 15.61 8.43 -27.73
C ALA A 228 14.72 7.49 -26.90
N LYS A 229 14.55 6.24 -27.35
CA LYS A 229 13.72 5.25 -26.64
C LYS A 229 14.33 4.74 -25.34
N LEU A 230 15.65 4.59 -25.28
CA LEU A 230 16.35 4.26 -24.04
C LEU A 230 16.13 5.35 -22.97
N LYS A 231 16.29 6.62 -23.34
CA LYS A 231 16.03 7.76 -22.43
C LYS A 231 14.57 7.82 -21.98
N GLU A 232 13.64 7.50 -22.87
CA GLU A 232 12.21 7.45 -22.55
C GLU A 232 11.88 6.32 -21.56
N GLU A 233 12.41 5.10 -21.80
CA GLU A 233 12.21 3.97 -20.89
C GLU A 233 12.89 4.19 -19.54
N GLU A 234 14.09 4.79 -19.48
CA GLU A 234 14.75 5.12 -18.22
C GLU A 234 13.87 6.06 -17.37
N LYS A 235 13.36 7.13 -17.98
CA LYS A 235 12.45 8.07 -17.31
C LYS A 235 11.14 7.39 -16.87
N ARG A 236 10.63 6.46 -17.67
CA ARG A 236 9.42 5.69 -17.35
C ARG A 236 9.66 4.70 -16.20
N ALA A 237 10.78 3.98 -16.24
CA ALA A 237 11.21 3.04 -15.22
C ALA A 237 11.37 3.74 -13.86
N LEU A 238 12.02 4.90 -13.81
CA LEU A 238 12.12 5.72 -12.59
C LEU A 238 10.76 6.10 -12.00
N ARG A 239 9.72 6.18 -12.82
CA ARG A 239 8.36 6.51 -12.39
C ARG A 239 7.57 5.31 -11.89
N TYR A 240 7.69 4.16 -12.57
CA TYR A 240 6.82 3.01 -12.38
C TYR A 240 7.45 1.83 -11.64
N LEU A 241 8.77 1.73 -11.58
CA LEU A 241 9.47 0.75 -10.77
C LEU A 241 9.77 1.33 -9.38
N GLU A 242 10.18 0.46 -8.45
CA GLU A 242 10.60 0.87 -7.11
C GLU A 242 12.01 1.48 -7.17
N THR A 243 12.19 2.60 -6.48
CA THR A 243 13.43 3.41 -6.50
C THR A 243 14.01 3.67 -5.11
N ARG A 244 13.35 3.17 -4.05
CA ARG A 244 13.89 3.24 -2.68
C ARG A 244 15.16 2.41 -2.54
N ARG A 245 15.95 2.75 -1.50
CA ARG A 245 17.40 2.54 -1.31
C ARG A 245 17.95 1.10 -1.33
N GLU A 246 17.17 0.11 -1.73
CA GLU A 246 17.54 -1.31 -1.75
C GLU A 246 17.03 -2.02 -3.02
N CYS A 247 16.57 -1.27 -4.02
CA CYS A 247 15.94 -1.79 -5.23
C CYS A 247 16.62 -1.26 -6.49
N ASN A 248 17.26 -2.15 -7.25
CA ASN A 248 17.95 -1.82 -8.50
C ASN A 248 17.06 -2.10 -9.74
N SER A 249 15.72 -2.10 -9.60
CA SER A 249 14.80 -2.43 -10.69
C SER A 249 15.00 -1.59 -11.95
N VAL A 250 15.45 -0.35 -11.80
CA VAL A 250 15.68 0.57 -12.92
C VAL A 250 16.95 0.23 -13.70
N GLU A 251 17.90 -0.46 -13.06
CA GLU A 251 19.17 -0.89 -13.68
C GLU A 251 19.06 -2.28 -14.34
N ALA A 252 18.00 -3.03 -14.03
CA ALA A 252 17.72 -4.39 -14.52
C ALA A 252 17.09 -4.40 -15.91
#